data_AF-A0ABD2CE64-F1
#
_entry.id   AF-A0ABD2CE64-F1
#
_cell.length_a   1.000
_cell.length_b   1.000
_cell.length_c   1.000
_cell.angle_alpha   90.00
_cell.angle_beta   90.00
_cell.angle_gamma   90.00
#
_symmetry.space_group_name_H-M   'P 1'
#
loop_
_entity.id
_entity.type
_entity.pdbx_description
1 polymer ?
#
loop_
_entity_poly.entity_id
_entity_poly.type
_entity_poly.pdbx_seq_one_letter_code
_entity_poly.pdbx_strand_id
1 'polypeptide(L)'
;MIAVLIVIYIHGSLALEGSEVLKNLGKKQYTLLTTKSSLSQHGLCWYNALKSIKNSCENLNDNEHSLLALKLANCFLGDSGHTSYDCHLSVSEDIRKECINQMSDRAFNVYNEFYTHTTHICFFLNYEAWQVETDNTIKSLYKVSSQMKEQLLEASELQSAMLKSQKEGLKIQNEILDHGKELGNVLKSSSETVNDMVMEFKESAKDQKELLYEIFSYIRTFQNWIIGEVSWFQSIIYYTISCILCALFSSARRTADARVALFTILSLNITIERMLVQYYDNTVHHSTHDKVEIIYVTWSIRKICLTLCAVMLLYTYYCYKDKQLESFHALRRIENRLNRMQIITPTNGNQAYNKPIRHSERLAIKRLHAASVKEHDSNCFTLNK
;
A
#
# COMPACT_ATOMS: atom_id res chain seq x y z
N MET A 1 51.84 57.37 8.12
CA MET A 1 50.75 56.58 7.50
C MET A 1 49.46 57.40 7.36
N ILE A 2 48.96 58.02 8.44
CA ILE A 2 47.71 58.83 8.42
C ILE A 2 47.81 60.06 7.50
N ALA A 3 48.94 60.78 7.48
CA ALA A 3 49.13 61.94 6.60
C ALA A 3 49.08 61.59 5.11
N VAL A 4 49.54 60.40 4.72
CA VAL A 4 49.53 59.93 3.32
C VAL A 4 48.10 59.60 2.88
N LEU A 5 47.30 59.00 3.77
CA LEU A 5 45.88 58.71 3.51
C LEU A 5 45.04 59.98 3.36
N ILE A 6 45.33 61.03 4.16
CA ILE A 6 44.66 62.33 4.04
C ILE A 6 45.00 63.02 2.71
N VAL A 7 46.27 62.98 2.28
CA VAL A 7 46.70 63.57 1.01
C VAL A 7 46.07 62.85 -0.19
N ILE A 8 45.98 61.52 -0.14
CA ILE A 8 45.30 60.71 -1.17
C ILE A 8 43.79 61.00 -1.19
N TYR A 9 43.15 61.14 -0.02
CA TYR A 9 41.72 61.48 0.08
C TYR A 9 41.43 62.88 -0.47
N ILE A 10 42.25 63.89 -0.13
CA ILE A 10 42.10 65.25 -0.64
C ILE A 10 42.34 65.30 -2.16
N HIS A 11 43.37 64.62 -2.67
CA HIS A 11 43.62 64.54 -4.12
C HIS A 11 42.51 63.79 -4.86
N GLY A 12 41.97 62.70 -4.29
CA GLY A 12 40.85 61.95 -4.85
C GLY A 12 39.55 62.77 -4.87
N SER A 13 39.30 63.57 -3.85
CA SER A 13 38.13 64.46 -3.76
C SER A 13 38.19 65.57 -4.81
N LEU A 14 39.34 66.24 -4.95
CA LEU A 14 39.56 67.29 -5.95
C LEU A 14 39.52 66.76 -7.40
N ALA A 15 40.05 65.56 -7.63
CA ALA A 15 40.03 64.94 -8.96
C ALA A 15 38.60 64.54 -9.39
N LEU A 16 37.77 64.08 -8.46
CA LEU A 16 36.38 63.70 -8.73
C LEU A 16 35.52 64.95 -9.05
N GLU A 17 35.68 66.01 -8.27
CA GLU A 17 34.97 67.29 -8.48
C GLU A 17 35.37 67.97 -9.80
N GLY A 18 36.66 67.95 -10.15
CA GLY A 18 37.14 68.45 -11.44
C GLY A 18 36.55 67.69 -12.64
N SER A 19 36.37 66.37 -12.52
CA SER A 19 35.80 65.54 -13.59
C SER A 19 34.30 65.79 -13.82
N GLU A 20 33.53 66.01 -12.75
CA GLU A 20 32.11 66.36 -12.78
C GLU A 20 31.92 67.74 -13.43
N VAL A 21 32.77 68.71 -13.07
CA VAL A 21 32.78 70.06 -13.64
C VAL A 21 33.08 70.02 -15.15
N LEU A 22 34.08 69.25 -15.58
CA LEU A 22 34.45 69.13 -16.99
C LEU A 22 33.34 68.46 -17.82
N LYS A 23 32.69 67.42 -17.27
CA LYS A 23 31.53 66.75 -17.87
C LYS A 23 30.35 67.71 -18.02
N ASN A 24 30.07 68.53 -17.00
CA ASN A 24 29.00 69.53 -17.05
C ASN A 24 29.29 70.65 -18.04
N LEU A 25 30.55 71.11 -18.13
CA LEU A 25 30.98 72.07 -19.12
C LEU A 25 30.85 71.49 -20.54
N GLY A 26 31.29 70.25 -20.74
CA GLY A 26 31.16 69.51 -21.99
C GLY A 26 29.70 69.33 -22.41
N LYS A 27 28.82 68.97 -21.47
CA LYS A 27 27.37 68.89 -21.70
C LYS A 27 26.79 70.24 -22.12
N LYS A 28 27.18 71.33 -21.44
CA LYS A 28 26.74 72.69 -21.75
C LYS A 28 27.18 73.11 -23.16
N GLN A 29 28.43 72.85 -23.53
CA GLN A 29 28.95 73.14 -24.87
C GLN A 29 28.26 72.29 -25.93
N TYR A 30 28.05 71.00 -25.67
CA TYR A 30 27.31 70.12 -26.56
C TYR A 30 25.87 70.59 -26.78
N THR A 31 25.16 70.97 -25.71
CA THR A 31 23.81 71.52 -25.85
C THR A 31 23.80 72.82 -26.63
N LEU A 32 24.79 73.70 -26.43
CA LEU A 32 24.90 74.95 -27.17
C LEU A 32 25.14 74.70 -28.67
N LEU A 33 26.03 73.77 -29.02
CA LEU A 33 26.29 73.37 -30.40
C LEU A 33 25.05 72.71 -31.03
N THR A 34 24.35 71.86 -30.29
CA THR A 34 23.11 71.22 -30.74
C THR A 34 22.04 72.28 -31.01
N THR A 35 21.84 73.20 -30.07
CA THR A 35 20.90 74.32 -30.23
C THR A 35 21.28 75.22 -31.40
N LYS A 36 22.57 75.51 -31.58
CA LYS A 36 23.07 76.29 -32.72
C LYS A 36 22.89 75.56 -34.06
N SER A 37 23.01 74.24 -34.08
CA SER A 37 22.76 73.42 -35.27
C SER A 37 21.27 73.30 -35.62
N SER A 38 20.38 73.47 -34.63
CA SER A 38 18.92 73.54 -34.83
C SER A 38 18.41 74.95 -35.14
N LEU A 39 19.29 75.94 -35.17
CA LEU A 39 18.97 77.35 -35.34
C LEU A 39 19.43 77.82 -36.71
N SER A 40 18.75 78.83 -37.26
CA SER A 40 19.24 79.50 -38.47
C SER A 40 20.65 80.06 -38.24
N GLN A 41 21.43 80.16 -39.31
CA GLN A 41 22.79 80.72 -39.36
C GLN A 41 22.89 82.09 -38.67
N HIS A 42 21.77 82.83 -38.64
CA HIS A 42 21.60 84.17 -38.08
C HIS A 42 21.42 84.20 -36.55
N GLY A 43 21.24 83.07 -35.87
CA GLY A 43 21.24 83.02 -34.39
C GLY A 43 19.87 83.28 -33.73
N LEU A 44 19.87 83.40 -32.39
CA LEU A 44 18.65 83.25 -31.56
C LEU A 44 17.73 84.47 -31.65
N CYS A 45 18.31 85.66 -31.78
CA CYS A 45 17.55 86.90 -31.89
C CYS A 45 16.66 86.89 -33.14
N TRP A 46 17.23 86.52 -34.28
CA TRP A 46 16.55 86.44 -35.58
C TRP A 46 15.45 85.38 -35.59
N TYR A 47 15.72 84.20 -35.02
CA TYR A 47 14.72 83.15 -34.86
C TYR A 47 13.55 83.61 -33.97
N ASN A 48 13.82 84.26 -32.85
CA ASN A 48 12.79 84.77 -31.95
C ASN A 48 11.98 85.91 -32.60
N ALA A 49 12.63 86.76 -33.40
CA ALA A 49 11.96 87.79 -34.18
C ALA A 49 10.95 87.15 -35.15
N LEU A 50 11.35 86.11 -35.88
CA LEU A 50 10.48 85.39 -36.80
C LEU A 50 9.33 84.66 -36.07
N LYS A 51 9.64 83.92 -34.99
CA LYS A 51 8.65 83.19 -34.19
C LYS A 51 7.58 84.10 -33.56
N SER A 52 7.89 85.37 -33.39
CA SER A 52 6.98 86.34 -32.77
C SER A 52 5.85 86.81 -33.69
N ILE A 53 5.93 86.49 -34.98
CA ILE A 53 4.87 86.77 -35.96
C ILE A 53 3.80 85.69 -35.84
N LYS A 54 2.53 86.10 -35.74
CA LYS A 54 1.39 85.18 -35.63
C LYS A 54 0.89 84.71 -36.99
N ASN A 55 1.00 85.57 -38.00
CA ASN A 55 0.59 85.31 -39.38
C ASN A 55 1.74 84.74 -40.23
N SER A 56 1.41 84.13 -41.37
CA SER A 56 2.41 83.72 -42.37
C SER A 56 3.11 84.94 -42.97
N CYS A 57 4.38 84.80 -43.38
CA CYS A 57 5.14 85.83 -44.10
C CYS A 57 4.44 86.33 -45.38
N GLU A 58 3.46 85.58 -45.89
CA GLU A 58 2.65 85.93 -47.06
C GLU A 58 1.63 87.06 -46.79
N ASN A 59 1.14 87.18 -45.56
CA ASN A 59 0.06 88.11 -45.20
C ASN A 59 0.43 88.93 -43.96
N LEU A 60 1.57 89.63 -44.02
CA LEU A 60 1.97 90.55 -42.96
C LEU A 60 1.10 91.82 -43.02
N ASN A 61 0.42 92.13 -41.92
CA ASN A 61 -0.23 93.42 -41.75
C ASN A 61 0.83 94.53 -41.55
N ASP A 62 0.50 95.80 -41.83
CA ASP A 62 1.42 96.95 -41.71
C ASP A 62 2.11 97.03 -40.33
N ASN A 63 1.35 96.72 -39.27
CA ASN A 63 1.87 96.65 -37.90
C ASN A 63 2.87 95.49 -37.72
N GLU A 64 2.55 94.29 -38.23
CA GLU A 64 3.44 93.12 -38.13
C GLU A 64 4.71 93.32 -38.96
N HIS A 65 4.58 93.97 -40.12
CA HIS A 65 5.69 94.35 -40.99
C HIS A 65 6.63 95.34 -40.29
N SER A 66 6.10 96.41 -39.69
CA SER A 66 6.89 97.36 -38.91
C SER A 66 7.53 96.71 -37.68
N LEU A 67 6.78 95.88 -36.96
CA LEU A 67 7.27 95.21 -35.75
C LEU A 67 8.39 94.20 -36.07
N LEU A 68 8.25 93.42 -37.14
CA LEU A 68 9.30 92.50 -37.57
C LEU A 68 10.54 93.28 -37.99
N ALA A 69 10.39 94.33 -38.79
CA ALA A 69 11.51 95.19 -39.18
C ALA A 69 12.28 95.75 -37.98
N LEU A 70 11.58 96.25 -36.96
CA LEU A 70 12.21 96.74 -35.72
C LEU A 70 12.94 95.64 -34.95
N LYS A 71 12.40 94.41 -34.90
CA LYS A 71 13.06 93.29 -34.24
C LYS A 71 14.32 92.86 -35.00
N LEU A 72 14.25 92.76 -36.32
CA LEU A 72 15.40 92.42 -37.16
C LEU A 72 16.49 93.50 -37.10
N ALA A 73 16.10 94.77 -37.16
CA ALA A 73 17.02 95.90 -37.01
C ALA A 73 17.70 95.90 -35.64
N ASN A 74 16.97 95.61 -34.56
CA ASN A 74 17.55 95.48 -33.22
C ASN A 74 18.51 94.29 -33.11
N CYS A 75 18.17 93.15 -33.70
CA CYS A 75 19.09 92.01 -33.75
C CYS A 75 20.39 92.39 -34.47
N PHE A 76 20.29 93.04 -35.64
CA PHE A 76 21.46 93.49 -36.39
C PHE A 76 22.31 94.53 -35.63
N LEU A 77 21.68 95.51 -35.00
CA LEU A 77 22.37 96.53 -34.21
C LEU A 77 23.09 95.90 -33.00
N GLY A 78 22.43 94.97 -32.30
CA GLY A 78 23.01 94.23 -31.19
C GLY A 78 24.19 93.35 -31.62
N ASP A 79 24.03 92.62 -32.72
CA ASP A 79 25.09 91.78 -33.30
C ASP A 79 26.29 92.61 -33.76
N SER A 80 26.06 93.87 -34.17
CA SER A 80 27.10 94.82 -34.59
C SER A 80 27.70 95.64 -33.43
N GLY A 81 27.27 95.42 -32.18
CA GLY A 81 27.75 96.15 -31.00
C GLY A 81 27.25 97.60 -30.89
N HIS A 82 26.17 97.94 -31.58
CA HIS A 82 25.51 99.25 -31.51
C HIS A 82 24.37 99.27 -30.48
N THR A 83 23.97 100.47 -30.06
CA THR A 83 22.83 100.66 -29.16
C THR A 83 21.54 100.25 -29.84
N SER A 84 20.83 99.27 -29.26
CA SER A 84 19.49 98.85 -29.69
C SER A 84 18.41 99.78 -29.12
N TYR A 85 17.25 99.79 -29.78
CA TYR A 85 16.10 100.61 -29.39
C TYR A 85 14.85 99.73 -29.24
N ASP A 86 14.29 99.66 -28.04
CA ASP A 86 13.17 98.77 -27.72
C ASP A 86 11.80 99.26 -28.24
N CYS A 87 11.78 99.95 -29.39
CA CYS A 87 10.55 100.42 -30.03
C CYS A 87 9.61 99.29 -30.43
N HIS A 88 10.09 98.05 -30.51
CA HIS A 88 9.26 96.88 -30.76
C HIS A 88 8.42 96.45 -29.53
N LEU A 89 8.70 96.99 -28.33
CA LEU A 89 7.95 96.67 -27.10
C LEU A 89 6.75 97.62 -26.87
N SER A 90 6.62 98.69 -27.64
CA SER A 90 5.53 99.66 -27.49
C SER A 90 4.18 99.05 -27.87
N VAL A 91 3.19 99.21 -27.00
CA VAL A 91 1.84 98.62 -27.17
C VAL A 91 0.99 99.41 -28.16
N SER A 92 1.17 100.73 -28.29
CA SER A 92 0.44 101.57 -29.23
C SER A 92 1.32 102.06 -30.38
N GLU A 93 0.70 102.24 -31.55
CA GLU A 93 1.34 102.78 -32.76
C GLU A 93 1.97 104.15 -32.52
N ASP A 94 1.32 105.01 -31.74
CA ASP A 94 1.78 106.39 -31.52
C ASP A 94 3.04 106.43 -30.65
N ILE A 95 3.10 105.58 -29.61
CA ILE A 95 4.31 105.43 -28.78
C ILE A 95 5.45 104.84 -29.62
N ARG A 96 5.14 103.93 -30.55
CA ARG A 96 6.13 103.35 -31.45
C ARG A 96 6.73 104.39 -32.38
N LYS A 97 5.89 105.22 -33.01
CA LYS A 97 6.34 106.30 -33.90
C LYS A 97 7.22 107.31 -33.17
N GLU A 98 6.85 107.68 -31.95
CA GLU A 98 7.67 108.55 -31.11
C GLU A 98 9.03 107.92 -30.81
N CYS A 99 9.06 106.63 -30.44
CA CYS A 99 10.31 105.91 -30.22
C CYS A 99 11.19 105.87 -31.48
N ILE A 100 10.60 105.63 -32.65
CA ILE A 100 11.32 105.61 -33.94
C ILE A 100 11.90 107.00 -34.25
N ASN A 101 11.16 108.08 -33.97
CA ASN A 101 11.64 109.45 -34.19
C ASN A 101 12.83 109.83 -33.29
N GLN A 102 12.96 109.18 -32.13
CA GLN A 102 14.08 109.40 -31.19
C GLN A 102 15.31 108.52 -31.51
N MET A 103 15.24 107.64 -32.51
CA MET A 103 16.37 106.82 -32.93
C MET A 103 17.46 107.69 -33.56
N SER A 104 18.73 107.30 -33.40
CA SER A 104 19.82 107.93 -34.13
C SER A 104 19.68 107.70 -35.63
N ASP A 105 20.22 108.61 -36.47
CA ASP A 105 20.18 108.48 -37.93
C ASP A 105 20.67 107.11 -38.42
N ARG A 106 21.71 106.57 -37.79
CA ARG A 106 22.22 105.23 -38.09
C ARG A 106 21.18 104.15 -37.81
N ALA A 107 20.55 104.17 -36.63
CA ALA A 107 19.58 103.17 -36.24
C ALA A 107 18.28 103.29 -37.07
N PHE A 108 17.84 104.50 -37.37
CA PHE A 108 16.71 104.75 -38.25
C PHE A 108 16.97 104.24 -39.69
N ASN A 109 18.17 104.47 -40.24
CA ASN A 109 18.55 103.95 -41.55
C ASN A 109 18.57 102.42 -41.59
N VAL A 110 19.12 101.77 -40.56
CA VAL A 110 19.09 100.30 -40.43
C VAL A 110 17.65 99.80 -40.37
N TYR A 111 16.79 100.43 -39.56
CA TYR A 111 15.37 100.11 -39.53
C TYR A 111 14.70 100.27 -40.90
N ASN A 112 14.95 101.37 -41.61
CA ASN A 112 14.36 101.63 -42.92
C ASN A 112 14.75 100.57 -43.98
N GLU A 113 16.00 100.12 -43.95
CA GLU A 113 16.49 99.05 -44.83
C GLU A 113 15.78 97.73 -44.54
N PHE A 114 15.71 97.33 -43.27
CA PHE A 114 14.95 96.15 -42.87
C PHE A 114 13.47 96.28 -43.18
N TYR A 115 12.88 97.46 -42.97
CA TYR A 115 11.48 97.75 -43.25
C TYR A 115 11.14 97.58 -44.73
N THR A 116 12.01 98.03 -45.63
CA THR A 116 11.82 97.89 -47.08
C THR A 116 11.89 96.43 -47.52
N HIS A 117 12.70 95.62 -46.84
CA HIS A 117 12.95 94.22 -47.22
C HIS A 117 12.30 93.17 -46.30
N THR A 118 11.47 93.58 -45.34
CA THR A 118 10.90 92.72 -44.28
C THR A 118 10.28 91.44 -44.83
N THR A 119 9.42 91.53 -45.84
CA THR A 119 8.69 90.39 -46.40
C THR A 119 9.65 89.35 -46.99
N HIS A 120 10.62 89.81 -47.77
CA HIS A 120 11.62 88.93 -48.39
C HIS A 120 12.51 88.26 -47.33
N ILE A 121 12.93 89.03 -46.31
CA ILE A 121 13.73 88.50 -45.20
C ILE A 121 12.91 87.50 -44.36
N CYS A 122 11.62 87.76 -44.13
CA CYS A 122 10.71 86.83 -43.44
C CYS A 122 10.65 85.49 -44.19
N PHE A 123 10.38 85.52 -45.50
CA PHE A 123 10.33 84.29 -46.31
C PHE A 123 11.65 83.52 -46.30
N PHE A 124 12.78 84.21 -46.42
CA PHE A 124 14.10 83.58 -46.39
C PHE A 124 14.38 82.91 -45.04
N LEU A 125 14.18 83.62 -43.93
CA LEU A 125 14.40 83.08 -42.59
C LEU A 125 13.43 81.94 -42.27
N ASN A 126 12.19 82.01 -42.74
CA ASN A 126 11.21 80.95 -42.56
C ASN A 126 11.56 79.70 -43.37
N TYR A 127 12.02 79.86 -44.61
CA TYR A 127 12.53 78.77 -45.42
C TYR A 127 13.74 78.09 -44.77
N GLU A 128 14.68 78.88 -44.23
CA GLU A 128 15.85 78.36 -43.52
C GLU A 128 15.46 77.56 -42.28
N ALA A 129 14.55 78.09 -41.45
CA ALA A 129 14.03 77.39 -40.28
C ALA A 129 13.31 76.09 -40.64
N TRP A 130 12.44 76.14 -41.67
CA TRP A 130 11.73 74.98 -42.18
C TRP A 130 12.67 73.91 -42.74
N GLN A 131 13.76 74.30 -43.41
CA GLN A 131 14.75 73.38 -43.95
C GLN A 131 15.45 72.59 -42.83
N VAL A 132 15.84 73.26 -41.75
CA VAL A 132 16.46 72.62 -40.58
C VAL A 132 15.49 71.66 -39.89
N GLU A 133 14.23 72.06 -39.70
CA GLU A 133 13.20 71.21 -39.12
C GLU A 133 12.89 69.98 -39.99
N THR A 134 12.83 70.17 -41.31
CA THR A 134 12.60 69.11 -42.29
C THR A 134 13.73 68.09 -42.30
N ASP A 135 14.99 68.55 -42.32
CA ASP A 135 16.16 67.67 -42.25
C ASP A 135 16.17 66.83 -40.95
N ASN A 136 15.88 67.47 -39.81
CA ASN A 136 15.76 66.78 -38.52
C ASN A 136 14.63 65.73 -38.52
N THR A 137 13.49 66.07 -39.13
CA THR A 137 12.35 65.16 -39.25
C THR A 137 12.68 63.99 -40.16
N ILE A 138 13.32 64.22 -41.31
CA ILE A 138 13.77 63.17 -42.24
C ILE A 138 14.77 62.23 -41.55
N LYS A 139 15.78 62.78 -40.85
CA LYS A 139 16.75 61.99 -40.09
C LYS A 139 16.06 61.13 -39.02
N SER A 140 15.11 61.70 -38.31
CA SER A 140 14.34 60.99 -37.27
C SER A 140 13.49 59.88 -37.87
N LEU A 141 12.78 60.17 -38.97
CA LEU A 141 11.96 59.19 -39.68
C LEU A 141 12.82 58.05 -40.23
N TYR A 142 13.93 58.36 -40.89
CA TYR A 142 14.87 57.35 -41.39
C TYR A 142 15.38 56.44 -40.28
N LYS A 143 15.75 57.02 -39.13
CA LYS A 143 16.20 56.25 -37.97
C LYS A 143 15.11 55.31 -37.47
N VAL A 144 13.89 55.81 -37.27
CA VAL A 144 12.75 55.01 -36.79
C VAL A 144 12.39 53.91 -37.79
N SER A 145 12.36 54.22 -39.09
CA SER A 145 12.06 53.23 -40.14
C SER A 145 13.14 52.15 -40.25
N SER A 146 14.43 52.52 -40.11
CA SER A 146 15.52 51.54 -40.10
C SER A 146 15.41 50.61 -38.90
N GLN A 147 15.14 51.15 -37.71
CA GLN A 147 14.95 50.35 -36.50
C GLN A 147 13.73 49.42 -36.62
N MET A 148 12.62 49.92 -37.17
CA MET A 148 11.42 49.12 -37.40
C MET A 148 11.68 47.98 -38.38
N LYS A 149 12.47 48.24 -39.44
CA LYS A 149 12.88 47.20 -40.39
C LYS A 149 13.69 46.09 -39.70
N GLU A 150 14.67 46.46 -38.88
CA GLU A 150 15.49 45.49 -38.12
C GLU A 150 14.62 44.65 -37.17
N GLN A 151 13.74 45.29 -36.39
CA GLN A 151 12.82 44.61 -35.49
C GLN A 151 11.86 43.67 -36.22
N LEU A 152 11.37 44.07 -37.41
CA LEU A 152 10.47 43.23 -38.19
C LEU A 152 11.19 42.00 -38.76
N LEU A 153 12.46 42.15 -39.16
CA LEU A 153 13.29 41.02 -39.59
C LEU A 153 13.55 40.05 -38.44
N GLU A 154 13.94 40.56 -37.27
CA GLU A 154 14.14 39.74 -36.07
C GLU A 154 12.84 39.01 -35.65
N ALA A 155 11.71 39.72 -35.67
CA ALA A 155 10.41 39.12 -35.37
C ALA A 155 10.01 38.04 -36.38
N SER A 156 10.32 38.24 -37.67
CA SER A 156 10.08 37.25 -38.72
C SER A 156 10.94 36.00 -38.53
N GLU A 157 12.23 36.16 -38.20
CA GLU A 157 13.12 35.05 -37.89
C GLU A 157 12.64 34.26 -36.66
N LEU A 158 12.27 34.96 -35.58
CA LEU A 158 11.71 34.34 -34.38
C LEU A 158 10.42 33.57 -34.68
N GLN A 159 9.50 34.16 -35.46
CA GLN A 159 8.26 33.51 -35.87
C GLN A 159 8.54 32.25 -36.69
N SER A 160 9.52 32.29 -37.59
CA SER A 160 9.91 31.13 -38.40
C SER A 160 10.46 30.00 -37.53
N ALA A 161 11.30 30.31 -36.54
CA ALA A 161 11.84 29.35 -35.59
C ALA A 161 10.73 28.75 -34.70
N MET A 162 9.80 29.57 -34.24
CA MET A 162 8.64 29.13 -33.46
C MET A 162 7.74 28.18 -34.27
N LEU A 163 7.43 28.50 -35.53
CA LEU A 163 6.66 27.63 -36.42
C LEU A 163 7.36 26.30 -36.66
N LYS A 164 8.69 26.32 -36.84
CA LYS A 164 9.49 25.08 -36.97
C LYS A 164 9.38 24.23 -35.69
N SER A 165 9.52 24.85 -34.52
CA SER A 165 9.38 24.14 -33.24
C SER A 165 7.98 23.58 -33.04
N GLN A 166 6.92 24.32 -33.40
CA GLN A 166 5.53 23.81 -33.36
C GLN A 166 5.33 22.61 -34.28
N LYS A 167 5.90 22.66 -35.49
CA LYS A 167 5.84 21.53 -36.43
C LYS A 167 6.54 20.29 -35.87
N GLU A 168 7.71 20.45 -35.25
CA GLU A 168 8.42 19.35 -34.58
C GLU A 168 7.63 18.82 -33.38
N GLY A 169 7.05 19.70 -32.56
CA GLY A 169 6.19 19.35 -31.44
C GLY A 169 4.95 18.55 -31.86
N LEU A 170 4.28 18.95 -32.95
CA LEU A 170 3.15 18.20 -33.51
C LEU A 170 3.55 16.81 -34.01
N LYS A 171 4.76 16.68 -34.59
CA LYS A 171 5.29 15.37 -34.99
C LYS A 171 5.45 14.45 -33.78
N ILE A 172 6.03 14.96 -32.69
CA ILE A 172 6.19 14.20 -31.45
C ILE A 172 4.83 13.85 -30.82
N GLN A 173 3.88 14.77 -30.82
CA GLN A 173 2.52 14.50 -30.29
C GLN A 173 1.82 13.38 -31.07
N ASN A 174 1.95 13.36 -32.40
CA ASN A 174 1.40 12.27 -33.21
C ASN A 174 2.08 10.92 -32.89
N GLU A 175 3.40 10.91 -32.71
CA GLU A 175 4.14 9.70 -32.32
C GLU A 175 3.72 9.18 -30.94
N ILE A 176 3.56 10.08 -29.96
CA ILE A 176 3.03 9.73 -28.63
C ILE A 176 1.60 9.20 -28.72
N LEU A 177 0.75 9.80 -29.56
CA LEU A 177 -0.62 9.33 -29.76
C LEU A 177 -0.63 7.91 -30.34
N ASP A 178 0.24 7.61 -31.30
CA ASP A 178 0.33 6.27 -31.88
C ASP A 178 0.88 5.24 -30.89
N HIS A 179 1.93 5.58 -30.13
CA HIS A 179 2.39 4.74 -29.01
C HIS A 179 1.28 4.56 -27.95
N GLY A 180 0.46 5.58 -27.69
CA GLY A 180 -0.68 5.50 -26.79
C GLY A 180 -1.76 4.54 -27.28
N LYS A 181 -2.05 4.52 -28.58
CA LYS A 181 -2.98 3.53 -29.18
C LYS A 181 -2.42 2.11 -29.07
N GLU A 182 -1.14 1.92 -29.39
CA GLU A 182 -0.47 0.62 -29.27
C GLU A 182 -0.51 0.11 -27.83
N LEU A 183 -0.18 0.96 -26.86
CA LEU A 183 -0.28 0.63 -25.45
C LEU A 183 -1.72 0.28 -25.03
N GLY A 184 -2.72 0.98 -25.56
CA GLY A 184 -4.13 0.65 -25.36
C GLY A 184 -4.48 -0.75 -25.87
N ASN A 185 -3.97 -1.13 -27.04
CA ASN A 185 -4.15 -2.47 -27.59
C ASN A 185 -3.47 -3.55 -26.74
N VAL A 186 -2.22 -3.29 -26.31
CA VAL A 186 -1.47 -4.20 -25.42
C VAL A 186 -2.19 -4.36 -24.08
N LEU A 187 -2.69 -3.27 -23.49
CA LEU A 187 -3.42 -3.30 -22.22
C LEU A 187 -4.73 -4.09 -22.35
N LYS A 188 -5.46 -3.91 -23.46
CA LYS A 188 -6.67 -4.68 -23.76
C LYS A 188 -6.36 -6.17 -23.87
N SER A 189 -5.36 -6.55 -24.67
CA SER A 189 -4.93 -7.94 -24.83
C SER A 189 -4.43 -8.56 -23.52
N SER A 190 -3.70 -7.79 -22.71
CA SER A 190 -3.25 -8.23 -21.39
C SER A 190 -4.43 -8.43 -20.44
N SER A 191 -5.45 -7.57 -20.48
CA SER A 191 -6.66 -7.73 -19.67
C SER A 191 -7.44 -8.98 -20.06
N GLU A 192 -7.56 -9.26 -21.36
CA GLU A 192 -8.19 -10.49 -21.87
C GLU A 192 -7.40 -11.73 -21.40
N THR A 193 -6.07 -11.72 -21.55
CA THR A 193 -5.20 -12.81 -21.12
C THR A 193 -5.28 -13.08 -19.62
N VAL A 194 -5.30 -12.02 -18.79
CA VAL A 194 -5.44 -12.16 -17.33
C VAL A 194 -6.80 -12.74 -16.96
N ASN A 195 -7.87 -12.31 -17.63
CA ASN A 195 -9.20 -12.85 -17.39
C ASN A 195 -9.28 -14.34 -17.77
N ASP A 196 -8.68 -14.73 -18.89
CA ASP A 196 -8.62 -16.14 -19.32
C ASP A 196 -7.82 -16.99 -18.33
N MET A 197 -6.67 -16.50 -17.86
CA MET A 197 -5.87 -17.17 -16.84
C MET A 197 -6.63 -17.34 -15.51
N VAL A 198 -7.40 -16.34 -15.09
CA VAL A 198 -8.26 -16.44 -13.90
C VAL A 198 -9.36 -17.49 -14.08
N MET A 199 -9.95 -17.57 -15.28
CA MET A 199 -10.95 -18.59 -15.61
C MET A 199 -10.33 -20.00 -15.59
N GLU A 200 -9.15 -20.18 -16.20
CA GLU A 200 -8.41 -21.45 -16.19
C GLU A 200 -8.02 -21.86 -14.76
N PHE A 201 -7.56 -20.92 -13.94
CA PHE A 201 -7.21 -21.20 -12.54
C PHE A 201 -8.43 -21.62 -11.73
N LYS A 202 -9.59 -20.98 -11.96
CA LYS A 202 -10.86 -21.34 -11.32
C LYS A 202 -11.31 -22.75 -11.71
N GLU A 203 -11.17 -23.11 -12.98
CA GLU A 203 -11.48 -24.45 -13.48
C GLU A 203 -10.54 -25.49 -12.87
N SER A 204 -9.22 -25.25 -12.92
CA SER A 204 -8.22 -26.12 -12.30
C SER A 204 -8.43 -26.31 -10.79
N ALA A 205 -8.78 -25.25 -10.06
CA ALA A 205 -9.09 -25.33 -8.64
C ALA A 205 -10.35 -26.17 -8.35
N LYS A 206 -11.33 -26.18 -9.27
CA LYS A 206 -12.51 -27.03 -9.16
C LYS A 206 -12.14 -28.51 -9.33
N ASP A 207 -11.28 -28.82 -10.31
CA ASP A 207 -10.80 -30.18 -10.55
C ASP A 207 -9.93 -30.70 -9.38
N GLN A 208 -9.05 -29.86 -8.84
CA GLN A 208 -8.27 -30.19 -7.64
C GLN A 208 -9.14 -30.45 -6.41
N LYS A 209 -10.24 -29.71 -6.26
CA LYS A 209 -11.22 -29.92 -5.20
C LYS A 209 -11.92 -31.28 -5.34
N GLU A 210 -12.22 -31.71 -6.57
CA GLU A 210 -12.82 -33.02 -6.84
C GLU A 210 -11.89 -34.17 -6.43
N LEU A 211 -10.61 -34.09 -6.79
CA LEU A 211 -9.59 -35.07 -6.36
C LEU A 211 -9.46 -35.13 -4.83
N LEU A 212 -9.49 -33.97 -4.15
CA LEU A 212 -9.45 -33.93 -2.69
C LEU A 212 -10.65 -34.63 -2.05
N TYR A 213 -11.86 -34.48 -2.61
CA TYR A 213 -13.04 -35.21 -2.12
C TYR A 213 -12.87 -36.72 -2.29
N GLU A 214 -12.30 -37.16 -3.40
CA GLU A 214 -12.03 -38.58 -3.62
C GLU A 214 -11.05 -39.12 -2.56
N ILE A 215 -9.95 -38.41 -2.30
CA ILE A 215 -8.97 -38.77 -1.26
C ILE A 215 -9.61 -38.83 0.14
N PHE A 216 -10.42 -37.83 0.49
CA PHE A 216 -11.15 -37.83 1.78
C PHE A 216 -12.14 -38.99 1.89
N SER A 217 -12.71 -39.47 0.78
CA SER A 217 -13.59 -40.64 0.81
C SER A 217 -12.84 -41.92 1.14
N TYR A 218 -11.65 -42.14 0.56
CA TYR A 218 -10.80 -43.29 0.87
C TYR A 218 -10.34 -43.27 2.33
N ILE A 219 -9.99 -42.10 2.87
CA ILE A 219 -9.54 -41.99 4.26
C ILE A 219 -10.66 -42.37 5.24
N ARG A 220 -11.91 -41.97 4.95
CA ARG A 220 -13.07 -42.30 5.79
C ARG A 220 -13.40 -43.79 5.74
N THR A 221 -13.26 -44.41 4.57
CA THR A 221 -13.44 -45.87 4.41
C THR A 221 -12.37 -46.65 5.18
N PHE A 222 -11.12 -46.23 5.09
CA PHE A 222 -10.02 -46.83 5.85
C PHE A 222 -10.21 -46.68 7.36
N GLN A 223 -10.59 -45.49 7.83
CA GLN A 223 -10.92 -45.24 9.24
C GLN A 223 -12.07 -46.13 9.73
N ASN A 224 -13.07 -46.39 8.89
CA ASN A 224 -14.18 -47.26 9.25
C ASN A 224 -13.80 -48.73 9.32
N TRP A 225 -12.89 -49.18 8.44
CA TRP A 225 -12.37 -50.54 8.42
C TRP A 225 -11.47 -50.82 9.64
N ILE A 226 -10.53 -49.91 9.96
CA ILE A 226 -9.60 -50.11 11.09
C ILE A 226 -10.34 -50.21 12.43
N ILE A 227 -11.40 -49.40 12.65
CA ILE A 227 -12.19 -49.46 13.88
C ILE A 227 -12.92 -50.79 14.03
N GLY A 228 -13.39 -51.40 12.93
CA GLY A 228 -14.03 -52.71 12.95
C GLY A 228 -13.06 -53.83 13.30
N GLU A 229 -11.89 -53.83 12.65
CA GLU A 229 -10.88 -54.89 12.80
C GLU A 229 -10.24 -54.88 14.20
N VAL A 230 -9.97 -53.71 14.80
CA VAL A 230 -9.37 -53.66 16.15
C VAL A 230 -10.31 -54.21 17.24
N SER A 231 -11.64 -54.11 17.03
CA SER A 231 -12.64 -54.47 18.04
C SER A 231 -12.63 -55.97 18.39
N TRP A 232 -12.52 -56.87 17.40
CA TRP A 232 -12.59 -58.32 17.65
C TRP A 232 -11.34 -58.85 18.35
N PHE A 233 -10.16 -58.30 18.04
CA PHE A 233 -8.91 -58.61 18.76
C PHE A 233 -9.01 -58.27 20.24
N GLN A 234 -9.58 -57.10 20.57
CA GLN A 234 -9.79 -56.68 21.96
C GLN A 234 -10.72 -57.64 22.73
N SER A 235 -11.79 -58.15 22.08
CA SER A 235 -12.66 -59.17 22.68
C SER A 235 -11.91 -60.47 23.00
N ILE A 236 -11.08 -60.96 22.08
CA ILE A 236 -10.33 -62.21 22.28
C ILE A 236 -9.39 -62.10 23.49
N ILE A 237 -8.63 -61.00 23.59
CA ILE A 237 -7.69 -60.79 24.69
C ILE A 237 -8.43 -60.72 26.04
N TYR A 238 -9.58 -60.03 26.10
CA TYR A 238 -10.35 -59.91 27.33
C TYR A 238 -10.87 -61.26 27.87
N TYR A 239 -11.45 -62.10 27.01
CA TYR A 239 -12.02 -63.38 27.45
C TYR A 239 -10.95 -64.41 27.79
N THR A 240 -9.82 -64.44 27.06
CA THR A 240 -8.69 -65.33 27.38
C THR A 240 -8.13 -65.04 28.77
N ILE A 241 -7.89 -63.76 29.09
CA ILE A 241 -7.43 -63.34 30.42
C ILE A 241 -8.48 -63.67 31.50
N SER A 242 -9.76 -63.39 31.24
CA SER A 242 -10.85 -63.68 32.19
C SER A 242 -10.98 -65.18 32.50
N CYS A 243 -10.85 -66.05 31.48
CA CYS A 243 -10.84 -67.51 31.67
C CYS A 243 -9.68 -67.97 32.57
N ILE A 244 -8.48 -67.43 32.34
CA ILE A 244 -7.30 -67.75 33.14
C ILE A 244 -7.51 -67.33 34.60
N LEU A 245 -8.02 -66.11 34.84
CA LEU A 245 -8.30 -65.62 36.19
C LEU A 245 -9.37 -66.47 36.89
N CYS A 246 -10.47 -66.80 36.21
CA CYS A 246 -11.51 -67.67 36.76
C CYS A 246 -10.97 -69.06 37.12
N ALA A 247 -10.11 -69.65 36.28
CA ALA A 247 -9.47 -70.93 36.55
C ALA A 247 -8.54 -70.87 37.77
N LEU A 248 -7.73 -69.81 37.88
CA LEU A 248 -6.83 -69.58 39.01
C LEU A 248 -7.60 -69.43 40.33
N PHE A 249 -8.60 -68.54 40.39
CA PHE A 249 -9.38 -68.32 41.61
C PHE A 249 -10.23 -69.52 42.02
N SER A 250 -10.66 -70.34 41.05
CA SER A 250 -11.43 -71.54 41.32
C SER A 250 -10.57 -72.76 41.69
N SER A 251 -9.25 -72.72 41.49
CA SER A 251 -8.33 -73.81 41.86
C SER A 251 -8.18 -73.98 43.38
N ALA A 252 -8.48 -72.94 44.17
CA ALA A 252 -8.43 -72.99 45.62
C ALA A 252 -9.53 -73.92 46.18
N ARG A 253 -9.16 -74.81 47.11
CA ARG A 253 -10.09 -75.77 47.75
C ARG A 253 -11.29 -75.11 48.45
N ARG A 254 -11.19 -73.81 48.76
CA ARG A 254 -12.24 -72.99 49.40
C ARG A 254 -13.34 -72.51 48.45
N THR A 255 -13.09 -72.48 47.14
CA THR A 255 -14.00 -71.91 46.11
C THR A 255 -14.31 -72.92 44.99
N ALA A 256 -14.04 -74.21 45.23
CA ALA A 256 -14.19 -75.27 44.22
C ALA A 256 -15.63 -75.41 43.69
N ASP A 257 -16.65 -75.13 44.53
CA ASP A 257 -18.07 -75.20 44.14
C ASP A 257 -18.48 -74.01 43.24
N ALA A 258 -17.75 -72.88 43.30
CA ALA A 258 -18.01 -71.69 42.49
C ALA A 258 -17.54 -71.84 41.02
N ARG A 259 -16.76 -72.88 40.70
CA ARG A 259 -16.14 -73.07 39.38
C ARG A 259 -17.14 -73.05 38.25
N VAL A 260 -18.17 -73.88 38.38
CA VAL A 260 -19.18 -74.09 37.35
C VAL A 260 -19.99 -72.81 37.16
N ALA A 261 -20.37 -72.14 38.26
CA ALA A 261 -21.08 -70.87 38.19
C ALA A 261 -20.29 -69.78 37.45
N LEU A 262 -18.98 -69.64 37.70
CA LEU A 262 -18.13 -68.64 37.03
C LEU A 262 -17.99 -68.90 35.53
N PHE A 263 -17.77 -70.16 35.12
CA PHE A 263 -17.70 -70.49 33.70
C PHE A 263 -19.05 -70.31 33.00
N THR A 264 -20.17 -70.60 33.67
CA THR A 264 -21.51 -70.37 33.12
C THR A 264 -21.79 -68.89 32.91
N ILE A 265 -21.45 -68.04 33.91
CA ILE A 265 -21.61 -66.57 33.79
C ILE A 265 -20.76 -66.03 32.64
N LEU A 266 -19.50 -66.48 32.50
CA LEU A 266 -18.62 -66.05 31.42
C LEU A 266 -19.12 -66.51 30.03
N SER A 267 -19.68 -67.72 29.95
CA SER A 267 -20.24 -68.29 28.72
C SER A 267 -21.54 -67.59 28.28
N LEU A 268 -22.36 -67.15 29.23
CA LEU A 268 -23.54 -66.32 28.91
C LEU A 268 -23.13 -64.92 28.46
N ASN A 269 -22.07 -64.35 29.03
CA ASN A 269 -21.59 -63.03 28.64
C ASN A 269 -21.09 -63.02 27.17
N ILE A 270 -20.33 -64.02 26.76
CA ILE A 270 -19.85 -64.10 25.37
C ILE A 270 -20.99 -64.27 24.37
N THR A 271 -22.06 -65.00 24.70
CA THR A 271 -23.21 -65.15 23.79
C THR A 271 -24.02 -63.86 23.68
N ILE A 272 -24.23 -63.16 24.81
CA ILE A 272 -24.92 -61.86 24.83
C ILE A 272 -24.11 -60.83 24.04
N GLU A 273 -22.80 -60.76 24.24
CA GLU A 273 -21.93 -59.84 23.49
C GLU A 273 -21.97 -60.12 21.98
N ARG A 274 -21.89 -61.40 21.57
CA ARG A 274 -21.95 -61.78 20.15
C ARG A 274 -23.31 -61.50 19.53
N MET A 275 -24.41 -61.75 20.24
CA MET A 275 -25.75 -61.40 19.76
C MET A 275 -25.93 -59.89 19.63
N LEU A 276 -25.40 -59.10 20.57
CA LEU A 276 -25.49 -57.65 20.54
C LEU A 276 -24.70 -57.10 19.34
N VAL A 277 -23.46 -57.53 19.13
CA VAL A 277 -22.65 -57.11 17.97
C VAL A 277 -23.33 -57.48 16.65
N GLN A 278 -23.87 -58.70 16.52
CA GLN A 278 -24.56 -59.15 15.31
C GLN A 278 -25.87 -58.40 15.05
N TYR A 279 -26.63 -58.07 16.10
CA TYR A 279 -27.85 -57.28 15.99
C TYR A 279 -27.57 -55.88 15.47
N TYR A 280 -26.56 -55.21 16.04
CA TYR A 280 -26.16 -53.86 15.63
C TYR A 280 -25.56 -53.83 14.22
N ASP A 281 -24.76 -54.82 13.83
CA ASP A 281 -24.20 -54.93 12.48
C ASP A 281 -25.29 -55.11 11.40
N ASN A 282 -26.36 -55.84 11.72
CA ASN A 282 -27.46 -56.11 10.78
C ASN A 282 -28.50 -54.97 10.68
N THR A 283 -28.64 -54.12 11.69
CA THR A 283 -29.66 -53.05 11.72
C THR A 283 -29.12 -51.66 11.42
N VAL A 284 -27.84 -51.39 11.68
CA VAL A 284 -27.28 -50.03 11.58
C VAL A 284 -26.26 -49.97 10.45
N HIS A 285 -26.76 -49.78 9.23
CA HIS A 285 -25.92 -49.33 8.15
C HIS A 285 -25.56 -47.84 8.35
N HIS A 286 -24.28 -47.62 8.65
CA HIS A 286 -23.52 -46.47 8.18
C HIS A 286 -23.63 -45.13 8.94
N SER A 287 -23.50 -45.13 10.27
CA SER A 287 -23.13 -43.90 10.99
C SER A 287 -21.95 -44.11 11.94
N THR A 288 -20.93 -43.24 11.82
CA THR A 288 -19.73 -43.24 12.66
C THR A 288 -20.02 -42.93 14.13
N HIS A 289 -21.15 -42.28 14.42
CA HIS A 289 -21.56 -41.95 15.78
C HIS A 289 -22.04 -43.21 16.52
N ASP A 290 -22.76 -44.09 15.82
CA ASP A 290 -23.29 -45.33 16.40
C ASP A 290 -22.17 -46.33 16.77
N LYS A 291 -21.02 -46.29 16.06
CA LYS A 291 -19.86 -47.12 16.38
C LYS A 291 -19.25 -46.81 17.76
N VAL A 292 -19.24 -45.53 18.16
CA VAL A 292 -18.72 -45.13 19.49
C VAL A 292 -19.66 -45.62 20.59
N GLU A 293 -20.97 -45.53 20.36
CA GLU A 293 -21.97 -46.04 21.30
C GLU A 293 -21.88 -47.56 21.46
N ILE A 294 -21.65 -48.31 20.38
CA ILE A 294 -21.44 -49.77 20.43
C ILE A 294 -20.24 -50.13 21.30
N ILE A 295 -19.11 -49.43 21.15
CA ILE A 295 -17.92 -49.67 21.96
C ILE A 295 -18.22 -49.39 23.44
N TYR A 296 -18.92 -48.29 23.73
CA TYR A 296 -19.28 -47.89 25.09
C TYR A 296 -20.23 -48.89 25.78
N VAL A 297 -21.26 -49.36 25.08
CA VAL A 297 -22.22 -50.34 25.59
C VAL A 297 -21.52 -51.68 25.85
N THR A 298 -20.67 -52.13 24.92
CA THR A 298 -19.90 -53.39 25.06
C THR A 298 -18.99 -53.35 26.29
N TRP A 299 -18.28 -52.25 26.51
CA TRP A 299 -17.44 -52.07 27.70
C TRP A 299 -18.22 -52.05 29.01
N SER A 300 -19.43 -51.50 29.00
CA SER A 300 -20.30 -51.44 30.18
C SER A 300 -20.79 -52.82 30.59
N ILE A 301 -21.18 -53.67 29.63
CA ILE A 301 -21.60 -55.06 29.87
C ILE A 301 -20.47 -55.89 30.50
N ARG A 302 -19.24 -55.75 29.98
CA ARG A 302 -18.06 -56.46 30.51
C ARG A 302 -17.77 -56.12 31.97
N LYS A 303 -17.87 -54.85 32.36
CA LYS A 303 -17.68 -54.40 33.75
C LYS A 303 -18.72 -55.01 34.70
N ILE A 304 -19.99 -55.03 34.30
CA ILE A 304 -21.09 -55.60 35.10
C ILE A 304 -20.90 -57.11 35.31
N CYS A 305 -20.44 -57.84 34.28
CA CYS A 305 -20.17 -59.27 34.40
C CYS A 305 -19.02 -59.55 35.37
N LEU A 306 -17.92 -58.79 35.29
CA LEU A 306 -16.78 -58.95 36.21
C LEU A 306 -17.15 -58.69 37.66
N THR A 307 -17.97 -57.67 37.93
CA THR A 307 -18.43 -57.39 39.30
C THR A 307 -19.32 -58.53 39.82
N LEU A 308 -20.19 -59.08 38.98
CA LEU A 308 -21.04 -60.23 39.35
C LEU A 308 -20.19 -61.48 39.66
N CYS A 309 -19.15 -61.77 38.86
CA CYS A 309 -18.19 -62.84 39.15
C CYS A 309 -17.45 -62.63 40.48
N ALA A 310 -17.02 -61.39 40.78
CA ALA A 310 -16.35 -61.06 42.03
C ALA A 310 -17.28 -61.23 43.25
N VAL A 311 -18.54 -60.81 43.15
CA VAL A 311 -19.55 -61.00 44.20
C VAL A 311 -19.82 -62.48 44.45
N MET A 312 -19.92 -63.31 43.40
CA MET A 312 -20.09 -64.76 43.54
C MET A 312 -18.89 -65.43 44.23
N LEU A 313 -17.66 -64.97 43.94
CA LEU A 313 -16.47 -65.42 44.66
C LEU A 313 -16.49 -65.02 46.13
N LEU A 314 -16.90 -63.79 46.46
CA LEU A 314 -17.00 -63.33 47.85
C LEU A 314 -18.10 -64.07 48.62
N TYR A 315 -19.27 -64.28 48.01
CA TYR A 315 -20.37 -65.03 48.63
C TYR A 315 -19.93 -66.45 49.00
N THR A 316 -19.29 -67.16 48.06
CA THR A 316 -18.80 -68.51 48.32
C THR A 316 -17.65 -68.53 49.33
N TYR A 317 -16.80 -67.50 49.35
CA TYR A 317 -15.78 -67.33 50.38
C TYR A 317 -16.36 -67.16 51.79
N TYR A 318 -17.39 -66.32 51.95
CA TYR A 318 -18.03 -66.09 53.25
C TYR A 318 -18.84 -67.31 53.73
N CYS A 319 -19.57 -67.99 52.84
CA CYS A 319 -20.37 -69.17 53.21
C CYS A 319 -19.54 -70.43 53.53
N TYR A 320 -18.25 -70.49 53.16
CA TYR A 320 -17.41 -71.69 53.35
C TYR A 320 -17.06 -72.00 54.83
N LYS A 321 -17.41 -71.12 55.78
CA LYS A 321 -16.89 -71.21 57.16
C LYS A 321 -17.63 -72.17 58.11
N ASP A 322 -18.83 -72.65 57.79
CA ASP A 322 -19.64 -73.41 58.79
C ASP A 322 -19.74 -74.94 58.59
N LYS A 323 -19.58 -75.46 57.36
CA LYS A 323 -19.79 -76.91 57.10
C LYS A 323 -18.72 -77.84 57.71
N GLN A 324 -17.50 -77.33 57.93
CA GLN A 324 -16.39 -78.14 58.45
C GLN A 324 -16.42 -78.25 59.99
N LEU A 325 -16.99 -77.26 60.69
CA LEU A 325 -17.10 -77.22 62.14
C LEU A 325 -18.17 -78.21 62.66
N GLU A 326 -19.30 -78.35 61.95
CA GLU A 326 -20.35 -79.31 62.30
C GLU A 326 -19.91 -80.77 62.14
N SER A 327 -19.12 -81.07 61.11
CA SER A 327 -18.60 -82.42 60.82
C SER A 327 -17.64 -82.90 61.91
N PHE A 328 -16.78 -82.00 62.43
CA PHE A 328 -15.89 -82.29 63.55
C PHE A 328 -16.66 -82.55 64.84
N HIS A 329 -17.72 -81.76 65.10
CA HIS A 329 -18.61 -81.98 66.24
C HIS A 329 -19.42 -83.29 66.15
N ALA A 330 -19.74 -83.75 64.94
CA ALA A 330 -20.38 -85.04 64.71
C ALA A 330 -19.42 -86.20 64.99
N LEU A 331 -18.17 -86.11 64.53
CA LEU A 331 -17.15 -87.15 64.79
C LEU A 331 -16.80 -87.25 66.28
N ARG A 332 -16.63 -86.11 66.96
CA ARG A 332 -16.37 -86.06 68.41
C ARG A 332 -17.54 -86.58 69.24
N ARG A 333 -18.78 -86.45 68.73
CA ARG A 333 -19.97 -87.10 69.32
C ARG A 333 -19.92 -88.63 69.21
N ILE A 334 -19.43 -89.16 68.10
CA ILE A 334 -19.31 -90.61 67.86
C ILE A 334 -18.17 -91.20 68.72
N GLU A 335 -17.03 -90.53 68.81
CA GLU A 335 -15.90 -90.92 69.66
C GLU A 335 -16.28 -90.94 71.16
N ASN A 336 -16.97 -89.89 71.64
CA ASN A 336 -17.43 -89.82 73.03
C ASN A 336 -18.53 -90.86 73.36
N ARG A 337 -19.31 -91.31 72.37
CA ARG A 337 -20.28 -92.41 72.54
C ARG A 337 -19.56 -93.75 72.69
N LEU A 338 -18.50 -93.98 71.90
CA LEU A 338 -17.69 -95.19 71.98
C LEU A 338 -16.90 -95.29 73.30
N ASN A 339 -16.25 -94.21 73.74
CA ASN A 339 -15.52 -94.20 75.01
C ASN A 339 -16.42 -94.43 76.25
N ARG A 340 -17.68 -93.97 76.22
CA ARG A 340 -18.63 -94.23 77.31
C ARG A 340 -19.10 -95.69 77.39
N MET A 341 -19.13 -96.42 76.27
CA MET A 341 -19.45 -97.85 76.29
C MET A 341 -18.30 -98.70 76.82
N GLN A 342 -17.05 -98.21 76.73
CA GLN A 342 -15.85 -98.95 77.12
C GLN A 342 -15.52 -98.87 78.63
N ILE A 343 -16.12 -97.95 79.38
CA ILE A 343 -15.79 -97.70 80.82
C ILE A 343 -16.78 -98.38 81.79
N ILE A 344 -17.93 -98.93 81.31
CA ILE A 344 -18.96 -99.56 82.17
C ILE A 344 -18.74 -101.09 82.36
N THR A 345 -17.58 -101.64 82.02
CA THR A 345 -17.26 -103.07 82.29
C THR A 345 -15.83 -103.30 82.77
N PRO A 346 -15.65 -103.48 84.09
CA PRO A 346 -14.72 -104.46 84.67
C PRO A 346 -15.52 -105.34 85.67
N THR A 347 -15.33 -106.64 85.92
CA THR A 347 -14.24 -107.61 85.76
C THR A 347 -14.84 -109.01 86.04
N ASN A 348 -14.89 -109.89 85.05
CA ASN A 348 -14.68 -111.35 85.17
C ASN A 348 -14.71 -111.94 83.77
N GLY A 349 -13.52 -112.40 83.36
CA GLY A 349 -13.15 -112.76 81.99
C GLY A 349 -13.71 -114.09 81.51
N ASN A 350 -13.59 -114.48 80.24
CA ASN A 350 -13.00 -113.91 79.02
C ASN A 350 -13.53 -114.79 77.87
N GLN A 351 -13.77 -114.38 76.63
CA GLN A 351 -13.85 -113.08 75.98
C GLN A 351 -14.40 -113.39 74.58
N ALA A 352 -15.65 -112.99 74.31
CA ALA A 352 -16.37 -113.26 73.06
C ALA A 352 -16.68 -111.97 72.30
N TYR A 353 -16.42 -112.02 70.99
CA TYR A 353 -17.21 -111.46 69.88
C TYR A 353 -17.62 -109.96 69.89
N ASN A 354 -16.97 -109.12 69.04
CA ASN A 354 -17.56 -108.64 67.77
C ASN A 354 -16.73 -107.58 66.99
N LYS A 355 -16.58 -107.86 65.67
CA LYS A 355 -16.58 -106.95 64.47
C LYS A 355 -15.34 -106.06 64.16
N PRO A 356 -15.09 -105.68 62.87
CA PRO A 356 -16.12 -105.31 61.88
C PRO A 356 -15.97 -105.69 60.39
N ILE A 357 -17.14 -105.55 59.76
CA ILE A 357 -17.50 -105.51 58.34
C ILE A 357 -16.57 -104.61 57.53
N ARG A 358 -16.03 -105.12 56.41
CA ARG A 358 -15.33 -104.32 55.39
C ARG A 358 -15.92 -104.57 54.00
N HIS A 359 -16.96 -103.81 53.69
CA HIS A 359 -17.44 -103.56 52.33
C HIS A 359 -16.38 -102.74 51.58
N SER A 360 -15.51 -103.38 50.77
CA SER A 360 -14.65 -102.64 49.82
C SER A 360 -14.05 -103.46 48.68
N GLU A 361 -14.74 -104.47 48.14
CA GLU A 361 -14.29 -105.15 46.90
C GLU A 361 -15.05 -104.75 45.63
N ARG A 362 -16.09 -103.91 45.74
CA ARG A 362 -16.85 -103.42 44.57
C ARG A 362 -16.29 -102.17 43.89
N LEU A 363 -15.20 -101.57 44.39
CA LEU A 363 -14.59 -100.38 43.79
C LEU A 363 -13.35 -100.65 42.92
N ALA A 364 -12.69 -101.81 43.05
CA ALA A 364 -11.52 -102.14 42.25
C ALA A 364 -11.89 -102.63 40.84
N ILE A 365 -13.00 -103.37 40.70
CA ILE A 365 -13.45 -103.92 39.41
C ILE A 365 -14.02 -102.84 38.48
N LYS A 366 -14.59 -101.74 39.02
CA LYS A 366 -15.09 -100.62 38.20
C LYS A 366 -14.00 -99.73 37.59
N ARG A 367 -12.75 -99.80 38.08
CA ARG A 367 -11.63 -99.05 37.50
C ARG A 367 -10.96 -99.78 36.34
N LEU A 368 -11.01 -101.11 36.30
CA LEU A 368 -10.49 -101.90 35.17
C LEU A 368 -11.46 -101.90 33.98
N HIS A 369 -12.78 -101.86 34.20
CA HIS A 369 -13.77 -101.83 33.12
C HIS A 369 -13.99 -100.44 32.48
N ALA A 370 -13.57 -99.35 33.14
CA ALA A 370 -13.64 -97.99 32.58
C ALA A 370 -12.39 -97.60 31.79
N ALA A 371 -11.29 -98.37 31.91
CA ALA A 371 -10.05 -98.16 31.18
C ALA A 371 -10.00 -98.91 29.84
N SER A 372 -10.78 -99.99 29.65
CA SER A 372 -10.79 -100.80 28.41
C SER A 372 -11.92 -100.47 27.41
N VAL A 373 -12.74 -99.44 27.66
CA VAL A 373 -13.88 -99.05 26.80
C VAL A 373 -13.73 -97.64 26.21
N LYS A 374 -12.56 -96.99 26.39
CA LYS A 374 -12.22 -95.72 25.72
C LYS A 374 -10.97 -95.83 24.83
N GLU A 375 -10.67 -97.04 24.39
CA GLU A 375 -9.63 -97.37 23.41
C GLU A 375 -10.27 -98.08 22.20
N HIS A 376 -11.42 -97.59 21.72
CA HIS A 376 -12.07 -98.18 20.54
C HIS A 376 -12.68 -97.20 19.52
N ASP A 377 -12.46 -95.88 19.64
CA ASP A 377 -12.90 -94.90 18.64
C ASP A 377 -11.85 -93.82 18.32
N SER A 378 -10.57 -94.12 18.52
CA SER A 378 -9.49 -93.18 18.15
C SER A 378 -8.22 -93.93 17.78
N ASN A 379 -8.05 -94.09 16.46
CA ASN A 379 -6.76 -94.16 15.78
C ASN A 379 -5.94 -95.45 15.91
N CYS A 380 -6.05 -96.27 14.87
CA CYS A 380 -4.89 -96.68 14.07
C CYS A 380 -5.42 -97.05 12.69
N PHE A 381 -5.27 -96.25 11.63
CA PHE A 381 -4.03 -95.95 10.89
C PHE A 381 -4.31 -94.69 10.05
N THR A 382 -3.57 -93.57 10.09
CA THR A 382 -2.22 -93.31 9.54
C THR A 382 -1.90 -93.96 8.18
N LEU A 383 -1.27 -93.13 7.33
CA LEU A 383 -0.49 -93.44 6.12
C LEU A 383 -1.22 -93.50 4.76
N ASN A 384 -1.62 -92.31 4.28
CA ASN A 384 -1.15 -91.82 2.97
C ASN A 384 -1.40 -90.31 2.84
N LYS A 385 -0.44 -89.48 3.26
CA LYS A 385 0.32 -88.48 2.47
C LYS A 385 1.07 -87.53 3.38
#